data_AF-A0A930HGY0-F1
#
_entry.id   AF-A0A930HGY0-F1
#
_cell.length_a   1.000
_cell.length_b   1.000
_cell.length_c   1.000
_cell.angle_alpha   90.00
_cell.angle_beta   90.00
_cell.angle_gamma   90.00
#
_symmetry.space_group_name_H-M   'P 1'
#
loop_
_entity.id
_entity.type
_entity.pdbx_description
1 polymer ?
#
loop_
_entity_poly.entity_id
_entity_poly.type
_entity_poly.pdbx_seq_one_letter_code
_entity_poly.pdbx_strand_id
1 'polypeptide(L)'
;VIRKPRAAASEVLKQIKSDIAKSEELFGEAKGFDLYGVGGQKSAWSKAATLTLKGEVYLWSAKVATLDQPAQPQDITTAKEALKAVESGYNLSLLPNFGEVFDTKHKGNSEMILVSRLADGEATNNGVRLYLYRSNEGTVKELYKAPNEKFGDALDTRGNGGLFVQFKNELFNLFDDDDTRKLATFIPAYKDAAATQLEVAIPRKFIGEINPQGNRVLTCDIPHYRLADVYLMLAEIANMEGNNTDVELYINKIRNRAYGAKAVNHQYKAGDFKANELAILTERTKEFVLEGKRWYDLRRMQTAKSGGKALVFDADASIDATKTALLNEATEAYKVLWPIETNLHTQDSKILQTPGYPTQIK
;
A
#
# COMPACT_ATOMS: atom_id res chain seq x y z
N VAL A 1 -17.64 34.12 -4.23
CA VAL A 1 -17.16 32.71 -4.37
C VAL A 1 -16.72 32.50 -5.80
N ILE A 2 -15.44 32.19 -6.04
CA ILE A 2 -14.95 31.86 -7.38
C ILE A 2 -15.43 30.44 -7.70
N ARG A 3 -16.45 30.33 -8.54
CA ARG A 3 -16.95 29.05 -9.06
C ARG A 3 -16.03 28.57 -10.18
N LYS A 4 -15.33 27.46 -9.98
CA LYS A 4 -14.30 26.95 -10.91
C LYS A 4 -14.64 25.52 -11.34
N PRO A 5 -14.74 25.25 -12.67
CA PRO A 5 -14.96 23.89 -13.15
C PRO A 5 -13.76 23.00 -12.83
N ARG A 6 -13.98 21.68 -12.80
CA ARG A 6 -12.91 20.69 -12.73
C ARG A 6 -12.04 20.80 -13.99
N ALA A 7 -10.73 20.81 -13.80
CA ALA A 7 -9.78 20.67 -14.91
C ALA A 7 -9.89 19.28 -15.53
N ALA A 8 -9.50 19.17 -16.81
CA ALA A 8 -9.41 17.90 -17.50
C ALA A 8 -8.33 17.00 -16.88
N ALA A 9 -8.42 15.68 -17.06
CA ALA A 9 -7.43 14.76 -16.48
C ALA A 9 -6.02 15.01 -17.07
N SER A 10 -5.94 15.37 -18.34
CA SER A 10 -4.68 15.72 -19.00
C SER A 10 -4.03 16.98 -18.42
N GLU A 11 -4.83 17.99 -18.07
CA GLU A 11 -4.36 19.23 -17.44
C GLU A 11 -3.81 18.95 -16.03
N VAL A 12 -4.50 18.10 -15.26
CA VAL A 12 -4.06 17.70 -13.92
C VAL A 12 -2.75 16.91 -13.99
N LEU A 13 -2.64 15.91 -14.88
CA LEU A 13 -1.41 15.14 -15.03
C LEU A 13 -0.25 16.03 -15.50
N LYS A 14 -0.51 16.97 -16.42
CA LYS A 14 0.49 17.95 -16.87
C LYS A 14 0.99 18.81 -15.71
N GLN A 15 0.10 19.30 -14.86
CA GLN A 15 0.48 20.08 -13.67
C GLN A 15 1.31 19.23 -12.69
N ILE A 16 0.89 17.99 -12.40
CA ILE A 16 1.64 17.08 -11.51
C ILE A 16 3.05 16.85 -12.04
N LYS A 17 3.21 16.53 -13.33
CA LYS A 17 4.55 16.34 -13.94
C LYS A 17 5.39 17.62 -13.88
N SER A 18 4.77 18.80 -14.08
CA SER A 18 5.44 20.09 -13.95
C SER A 18 5.94 20.34 -12.53
N ASP A 19 5.13 20.05 -11.52
CA ASP A 19 5.50 20.26 -10.11
C ASP A 19 6.59 19.28 -9.66
N ILE A 20 6.55 18.03 -10.12
CA ILE A 20 7.62 17.05 -9.90
C ILE A 20 8.93 17.55 -10.51
N ALA A 21 8.92 17.98 -11.77
CA ALA A 21 10.11 18.51 -12.44
C ALA A 21 10.67 19.73 -11.70
N LYS A 22 9.81 20.64 -11.26
CA LYS A 22 10.23 21.81 -10.48
C LYS A 22 10.79 21.42 -9.10
N SER A 23 10.21 20.41 -8.45
CA SER A 23 10.72 19.89 -7.20
C SER A 23 12.12 19.28 -7.36
N GLU A 24 12.35 18.48 -8.40
CA GLU A 24 13.69 17.94 -8.71
C GLU A 24 14.70 19.05 -8.98
N GLU A 25 14.32 20.06 -9.78
CA GLU A 25 15.15 21.24 -10.06
C GLU A 25 15.57 21.95 -8.77
N LEU A 26 14.61 22.23 -7.88
CA LEU A 26 14.85 22.95 -6.63
C LEU A 26 15.68 22.14 -5.63
N PHE A 27 15.53 20.82 -5.60
CA PHE A 27 16.40 19.98 -4.78
C PHE A 27 17.83 19.89 -5.33
N GLY A 28 18.06 20.12 -6.63
CA GLY A 28 19.39 20.08 -7.23
C GLY A 28 20.13 18.79 -6.87
N GLU A 29 21.39 18.88 -6.44
CA GLU A 29 22.21 17.72 -6.05
C GLU A 29 22.02 17.26 -4.59
N ALA A 30 20.95 17.70 -3.91
CA ALA A 30 20.70 17.33 -2.52
C ALA A 30 20.59 15.81 -2.35
N LYS A 31 21.42 15.26 -1.46
CA LYS A 31 21.41 13.85 -1.05
C LYS A 31 21.19 13.78 0.45
N GLY A 32 20.16 13.08 0.88
CA GLY A 32 19.83 12.91 2.29
C GLY A 32 18.35 13.15 2.61
N PHE A 33 17.96 12.78 3.82
CA PHE A 33 16.58 12.85 4.32
C PHE A 33 16.37 13.95 5.36
N ASP A 34 17.43 14.65 5.75
CA ASP A 34 17.40 15.71 6.76
C ASP A 34 18.21 16.92 6.30
N LEU A 35 17.73 17.58 5.23
CA LEU A 35 18.45 18.69 4.59
C LEU A 35 18.61 19.91 5.49
N TYR A 36 17.76 20.03 6.51
CA TYR A 36 17.74 21.18 7.42
C TYR A 36 18.24 20.84 8.83
N GLY A 37 18.72 19.62 9.05
CA GLY A 37 19.20 19.17 10.37
C GLY A 37 18.11 19.19 11.45
N VAL A 38 16.84 19.05 11.06
CA VAL A 38 15.68 19.12 11.96
C VAL A 38 15.38 17.77 12.60
N GLY A 39 16.17 16.73 12.32
CA GLY A 39 16.00 15.40 12.91
C GLY A 39 14.69 14.75 12.48
N GLY A 40 14.14 15.12 11.33
CA GLY A 40 12.82 14.70 10.86
C GLY A 40 12.69 13.19 10.62
N GLN A 41 13.79 12.41 10.67
CA GLN A 41 13.75 10.95 10.57
C GLN A 41 12.85 10.47 9.41
N LYS A 42 13.02 11.09 8.23
CA LYS A 42 12.27 10.80 6.99
C LYS A 42 10.79 11.27 6.98
N SER A 43 10.41 12.18 7.89
CA SER A 43 9.07 12.80 7.91
C SER A 43 8.97 14.12 7.14
N ALA A 44 10.10 14.66 6.67
CA ALA A 44 10.15 15.81 5.78
C ALA A 44 10.27 15.35 4.33
N TRP A 45 9.65 16.10 3.40
CA TRP A 45 9.76 15.83 1.98
C TRP A 45 11.22 15.99 1.52
N SER A 46 11.73 15.03 0.74
CA SER A 46 13.12 14.96 0.28
C SER A 46 13.18 14.73 -1.23
N LYS A 47 14.37 14.90 -1.83
CA LYS A 47 14.58 14.54 -3.25
C LYS A 47 14.26 13.06 -3.52
N ALA A 48 14.55 12.16 -2.58
CA ALA A 48 14.17 10.74 -2.69
C ALA A 48 12.65 10.56 -2.77
N ALA A 49 11.89 11.31 -1.97
CA ALA A 49 10.43 11.29 -2.02
C ALA A 49 9.90 11.81 -3.37
N THR A 50 10.47 12.91 -3.89
CA THR A 50 10.14 13.42 -5.24
C THR A 50 10.43 12.38 -6.31
N LEU A 51 11.60 11.74 -6.29
CA LEU A 51 11.96 10.71 -7.28
C LEU A 51 11.09 9.45 -7.16
N THR A 52 10.67 9.09 -5.94
CA THR A 52 9.75 7.96 -5.75
C THR A 52 8.36 8.29 -6.28
N LEU A 53 7.84 9.49 -5.99
CA LEU A 53 6.58 10.00 -6.57
C LEU A 53 6.67 10.07 -8.10
N LYS A 54 7.80 10.53 -8.65
CA LYS A 54 8.04 10.53 -10.10
C LYS A 54 7.95 9.13 -10.68
N GLY A 55 8.62 8.16 -10.04
CA GLY A 55 8.51 6.75 -10.39
C GLY A 55 7.07 6.26 -10.46
N GLU A 56 6.30 6.51 -9.40
CA GLU A 56 4.90 6.10 -9.29
C GLU A 56 4.00 6.79 -10.34
N VAL A 57 4.13 8.11 -10.52
CA VAL A 57 3.32 8.91 -11.46
C VAL A 57 3.62 8.54 -12.91
N TYR A 58 4.89 8.36 -13.27
CA TYR A 58 5.25 7.99 -14.64
C TYR A 58 4.93 6.51 -14.92
N LEU A 59 5.05 5.62 -13.94
CA LEU A 59 4.57 4.23 -14.08
C LEU A 59 3.04 4.17 -14.22
N TRP A 60 2.31 5.01 -13.49
CA TRP A 60 0.87 5.18 -13.66
C TRP A 60 0.54 5.68 -15.07
N SER A 61 1.15 6.79 -15.48
CA SER A 61 0.92 7.40 -16.80
C SER A 61 1.26 6.45 -17.95
N ALA A 62 2.30 5.62 -17.81
CA ALA A 62 2.68 4.63 -18.81
C ALA A 62 1.59 3.57 -19.09
N LYS A 63 0.74 3.27 -18.11
CA LYS A 63 -0.19 2.13 -18.16
C LYS A 63 -1.66 2.55 -18.14
N VAL A 64 -2.00 3.66 -17.49
CA VAL A 64 -3.39 4.00 -17.17
C VAL A 64 -3.90 5.16 -18.03
N ALA A 65 -4.94 4.89 -18.81
CA ALA A 65 -5.77 5.94 -19.39
C ALA A 65 -6.79 6.43 -18.35
N THR A 66 -7.05 7.73 -18.28
CA THR A 66 -8.06 8.33 -17.39
C THR A 66 -8.77 9.46 -18.11
N LEU A 67 -10.07 9.28 -18.38
CA LEU A 67 -10.89 10.27 -19.09
C LEU A 67 -10.25 10.69 -20.42
N ASP A 68 -9.92 11.97 -20.59
CA ASP A 68 -9.29 12.55 -21.77
C ASP A 68 -7.77 12.29 -21.87
N GLN A 69 -7.15 11.76 -20.81
CA GLN A 69 -5.72 11.46 -20.78
C GLN A 69 -5.46 9.99 -21.18
N PRO A 70 -4.88 9.70 -22.36
CA PRO A 70 -4.47 8.35 -22.71
C PRO A 70 -3.24 7.91 -21.90
N ALA A 71 -3.02 6.59 -21.82
CA ALA A 71 -1.75 6.05 -21.34
C ALA A 71 -0.60 6.48 -22.26
N GLN A 72 0.59 6.67 -21.70
CA GLN A 72 1.80 7.17 -22.34
C GLN A 72 2.94 6.16 -22.19
N PRO A 73 2.96 5.04 -22.93
CA PRO A 73 3.91 3.93 -22.68
C PRO A 73 5.38 4.31 -22.61
N GLN A 74 5.80 5.38 -23.29
CA GLN A 74 7.15 5.94 -23.24
C GLN A 74 7.59 6.43 -21.85
N ASP A 75 6.63 6.74 -20.96
CA ASP A 75 6.91 7.19 -19.59
C ASP A 75 7.57 6.09 -18.73
N ILE A 76 7.53 4.83 -19.17
CA ILE A 76 8.15 3.72 -18.45
C ILE A 76 9.66 3.94 -18.23
N THR A 77 10.33 4.58 -19.19
CA THR A 77 11.76 4.90 -19.10
C THR A 77 12.02 5.92 -17.99
N THR A 78 11.22 6.99 -17.92
CA THR A 78 11.34 8.01 -16.87
C THR A 78 11.03 7.46 -15.48
N ALA A 79 10.03 6.57 -15.38
CA ALA A 79 9.72 5.88 -14.13
C ALA A 79 10.92 5.05 -13.65
N LYS A 80 11.53 4.27 -14.55
CA LYS A 80 12.69 3.43 -14.26
C LYS A 80 13.88 4.25 -13.78
N GLU A 81 14.24 5.30 -14.51
CA GLU A 81 15.38 6.16 -14.18
C GLU A 81 15.21 6.77 -12.77
N ALA A 82 14.03 7.30 -12.46
CA ALA A 82 13.73 7.88 -11.16
C ALA A 82 13.86 6.85 -10.02
N LEU A 83 13.28 5.65 -10.19
CA LEU A 83 13.33 4.61 -9.16
C LEU A 83 14.73 3.99 -8.99
N LYS A 84 15.51 3.83 -10.07
CA LYS A 84 16.91 3.39 -9.99
C LYS A 84 17.80 4.43 -9.31
N ALA A 85 17.52 5.72 -9.50
CA ALA A 85 18.20 6.79 -8.77
C ALA A 85 17.89 6.74 -7.26
N VAL A 86 16.67 6.38 -6.86
CA VAL A 86 16.32 6.15 -5.45
C VAL A 86 17.03 4.93 -4.88
N GLU A 87 16.96 3.80 -5.59
CA GLU A 87 17.58 2.54 -5.16
C GLU A 87 19.08 2.68 -4.87
N SER A 88 19.81 3.39 -5.73
CA SER A 88 21.27 3.48 -5.65
C SER A 88 21.79 4.74 -4.93
N GLY A 89 20.98 5.80 -4.84
CA GLY A 89 21.45 7.14 -4.47
C GLY A 89 21.35 7.52 -2.99
N TYR A 90 20.64 6.74 -2.17
CA TYR A 90 20.20 7.19 -0.83
C TYR A 90 20.57 6.26 0.33
N ASN A 91 21.46 5.28 0.11
CA ASN A 91 21.91 4.32 1.13
C ASN A 91 20.75 3.66 1.89
N LEU A 92 19.69 3.32 1.17
CA LEU A 92 18.52 2.62 1.69
C LEU A 92 18.80 1.13 1.79
N SER A 93 18.21 0.46 2.77
CA SER A 93 18.28 -1.00 2.90
C SER A 93 16.99 -1.54 3.50
N LEU A 94 16.59 -2.74 3.09
CA LEU A 94 15.51 -3.46 3.78
C LEU A 94 15.98 -3.81 5.18
N LEU A 95 15.12 -3.63 6.19
CA LEU A 95 15.44 -4.18 7.51
C LEU A 95 15.31 -5.71 7.47
N PRO A 96 16.20 -6.45 8.18
CA PRO A 96 16.13 -7.91 8.22
C PRO A 96 14.81 -8.42 8.80
N ASN A 97 14.28 -7.74 9.80
CA ASN A 97 13.02 -8.07 10.45
C ASN A 97 11.90 -7.15 9.94
N PHE A 98 10.87 -7.74 9.33
CA PHE A 98 9.74 -6.99 8.79
C PHE A 98 8.97 -6.21 9.87
N GLY A 99 8.82 -6.76 11.08
CA GLY A 99 8.08 -6.08 12.16
C GLY A 99 8.75 -4.79 12.62
N GLU A 100 10.09 -4.76 12.63
CA GLU A 100 10.90 -3.61 13.04
C GLU A 100 10.79 -2.44 12.05
N VAL A 101 10.34 -2.69 10.81
CA VAL A 101 10.11 -1.61 9.84
C VAL A 101 9.09 -0.60 10.36
N PHE A 102 8.12 -1.04 11.16
CA PHE A 102 6.92 -0.25 11.52
C PHE A 102 6.80 0.08 13.01
N ASP A 103 7.65 -0.47 13.87
CA ASP A 103 7.53 -0.26 15.31
C ASP A 103 7.96 1.17 15.72
N THR A 104 7.67 1.53 16.97
CA THR A 104 8.00 2.88 17.49
C THR A 104 9.47 3.04 17.88
N LYS A 105 10.24 1.94 17.95
CA LYS A 105 11.64 1.92 18.38
C LYS A 105 12.61 2.14 17.22
N HIS A 106 12.17 1.89 16.00
CA HIS A 106 12.97 1.96 14.78
C HIS A 106 12.44 3.01 13.79
N LYS A 107 11.85 4.11 14.28
CA LYS A 107 11.45 5.23 13.43
C LYS A 107 12.64 5.82 12.68
N GLY A 108 12.42 6.22 11.44
CA GLY A 108 13.49 6.75 10.57
C GLY A 108 14.49 5.71 10.08
N ASN A 109 14.22 4.40 10.24
CA ASN A 109 15.08 3.31 9.79
C ASN A 109 15.45 3.40 8.29
N SER A 110 16.45 2.62 7.89
CA SER A 110 17.04 2.65 6.54
C SER A 110 16.09 2.21 5.41
N GLU A 111 14.93 1.63 5.71
CA GLU A 111 13.97 1.20 4.69
C GLU A 111 13.02 2.34 4.26
N MET A 112 12.69 3.25 5.18
CA MET A 112 11.73 4.33 4.92
C MET A 112 12.27 5.36 3.91
N ILE A 113 11.38 6.06 3.21
CA ILE A 113 11.72 7.18 2.31
C ILE A 113 10.94 8.42 2.71
N LEU A 114 9.63 8.26 2.96
CA LEU A 114 8.75 9.31 3.43
C LEU A 114 7.70 8.72 4.36
N VAL A 115 7.50 9.35 5.52
CA VAL A 115 6.48 8.95 6.50
C VAL A 115 5.70 10.15 7.02
N SER A 116 4.46 9.94 7.46
CA SER A 116 3.83 10.85 8.42
C SER A 116 4.29 10.47 9.82
N ARG A 117 4.98 11.40 10.50
CA ARG A 117 5.43 11.22 11.88
C ARG A 117 4.25 11.34 12.83
N LEU A 118 4.13 10.40 13.76
CA LEU A 118 3.15 10.43 14.83
C LEU A 118 3.85 10.36 16.19
N ALA A 119 3.27 10.98 17.21
CA ALA A 119 3.84 11.05 18.55
C ALA A 119 2.73 11.24 19.59
N ASP A 120 2.91 10.64 20.77
CA ASP A 120 1.98 10.84 21.88
C ASP A 120 1.97 12.32 22.30
N GLY A 121 0.79 12.86 22.57
CA GLY A 121 0.58 14.29 22.85
C GLY A 121 0.57 15.22 21.62
N GLU A 122 0.89 14.73 20.42
CA GLU A 122 0.82 15.53 19.17
C GLU A 122 -0.27 14.99 18.24
N ALA A 123 -0.12 13.75 17.75
CA ALA A 123 -1.07 13.10 16.86
C ALA A 123 -0.89 11.57 16.87
N THR A 124 -2.00 10.83 16.75
CA THR A 124 -2.01 9.36 16.71
C THR A 124 -2.82 8.83 15.52
N ASN A 125 -2.55 7.60 15.11
CA ASN A 125 -3.25 6.93 14.01
C ASN A 125 -4.52 6.22 14.50
N ASN A 126 -5.57 7.00 14.76
CA ASN A 126 -6.86 6.45 15.19
C ASN A 126 -7.55 5.58 14.14
N GLY A 127 -7.09 5.57 12.88
CA GLY A 127 -7.62 4.68 11.83
C GLY A 127 -7.35 3.20 12.12
N VAL A 128 -6.19 2.86 12.68
CA VAL A 128 -5.83 1.47 13.05
C VAL A 128 -6.78 0.92 14.11
N ARG A 129 -7.31 1.77 14.99
CA ARG A 129 -8.28 1.39 16.03
C ARG A 129 -9.52 0.67 15.48
N LEU A 130 -9.91 0.98 14.23
CA LEU A 130 -11.06 0.38 13.55
C LEU A 130 -10.88 -1.11 13.19
N TYR A 131 -9.63 -1.59 13.24
CA TYR A 131 -9.27 -2.99 12.94
C TYR A 131 -8.97 -3.80 14.21
N LEU A 132 -8.88 -3.14 15.37
CA LEU A 132 -8.57 -3.77 16.65
C LEU A 132 -9.84 -4.28 17.33
N TYR A 133 -9.75 -4.66 18.60
CA TYR A 133 -10.87 -5.12 19.41
C TYR A 133 -10.88 -4.37 20.74
N ARG A 134 -12.02 -4.37 21.43
CA ARG A 134 -12.11 -3.92 22.82
C ARG A 134 -11.74 -5.09 23.72
N SER A 135 -10.81 -4.93 24.63
CA SER A 135 -10.45 -6.02 25.56
C SER A 135 -11.41 -6.16 26.74
N ASN A 136 -12.14 -5.09 27.08
CA ASN A 136 -13.15 -5.08 28.12
C ASN A 136 -14.55 -5.55 27.63
N GLU A 137 -14.83 -5.45 26.32
CA GLU A 137 -16.16 -5.69 25.73
C GLU A 137 -16.06 -6.56 24.45
N GLY A 138 -17.19 -7.07 23.97
CA GLY A 138 -17.25 -7.85 22.73
C GLY A 138 -16.77 -9.29 22.87
N THR A 139 -16.82 -10.03 21.76
CA THR A 139 -16.65 -11.50 21.72
C THR A 139 -15.23 -11.95 21.38
N VAL A 140 -14.38 -11.06 20.85
CA VAL A 140 -13.02 -11.41 20.42
C VAL A 140 -12.19 -11.99 21.57
N LYS A 141 -12.30 -11.42 22.77
CA LYS A 141 -11.58 -11.90 23.96
C LYS A 141 -11.91 -13.36 24.33
N GLU A 142 -13.09 -13.83 23.95
CA GLU A 142 -13.60 -15.18 24.23
C GLU A 142 -13.15 -16.20 23.17
N LEU A 143 -12.61 -15.75 22.03
CA LEU A 143 -11.99 -16.61 21.03
C LEU A 143 -10.69 -17.20 21.59
N TYR A 144 -10.02 -18.04 20.80
CA TYR A 144 -8.72 -18.62 21.12
C TYR A 144 -7.65 -18.01 20.23
N LYS A 145 -6.45 -17.75 20.75
CA LYS A 145 -5.30 -17.34 19.93
C LYS A 145 -4.36 -18.50 19.62
N ALA A 146 -4.44 -19.57 20.42
CA ALA A 146 -3.68 -20.81 20.31
C ALA A 146 -4.46 -21.94 21.02
N PRO A 147 -4.06 -23.22 20.87
CA PRO A 147 -4.77 -24.34 21.50
C PRO A 147 -4.94 -24.16 23.02
N ASN A 148 -6.19 -24.21 23.48
CA ASN A 148 -6.64 -23.99 24.85
C ASN A 148 -6.25 -22.64 25.47
N GLU A 149 -5.82 -21.66 24.65
CA GLU A 149 -5.43 -20.33 25.10
C GLU A 149 -6.43 -19.29 24.59
N LYS A 150 -7.19 -18.71 25.53
CA LYS A 150 -8.11 -17.61 25.21
C LYS A 150 -7.37 -16.41 24.64
N PHE A 151 -8.04 -15.70 23.75
CA PHE A 151 -7.49 -14.54 23.08
C PHE A 151 -7.26 -13.39 24.09
N GLY A 152 -8.23 -13.13 24.97
CA GLY A 152 -8.11 -12.12 26.03
C GLY A 152 -7.75 -10.74 25.45
N ASP A 153 -6.70 -10.11 26.01
CA ASP A 153 -6.08 -8.90 25.45
C ASP A 153 -4.71 -9.17 24.82
N ALA A 154 -4.66 -10.07 23.85
CA ALA A 154 -3.40 -10.53 23.24
C ALA A 154 -2.51 -9.41 22.64
N LEU A 155 -3.10 -8.30 22.16
CA LEU A 155 -2.37 -7.15 21.61
C LEU A 155 -2.13 -6.03 22.63
N ASP A 156 -2.55 -6.23 23.88
CA ASP A 156 -2.52 -5.21 24.93
C ASP A 156 -3.15 -3.89 24.46
N THR A 157 -4.40 -3.99 23.97
CA THR A 157 -5.17 -2.86 23.45
C THR A 157 -5.62 -1.91 24.55
N ARG A 158 -5.68 -2.36 25.80
CA ARG A 158 -6.16 -1.56 26.96
C ARG A 158 -7.55 -0.95 26.70
N GLY A 159 -8.41 -1.66 25.96
CA GLY A 159 -9.73 -1.18 25.53
C GLY A 159 -9.72 -0.18 24.37
N ASN A 160 -8.55 0.24 23.88
CA ASN A 160 -8.40 1.20 22.77
C ASN A 160 -8.54 0.50 21.40
N GLY A 161 -9.77 0.10 21.07
CA GLY A 161 -10.07 -0.65 19.85
C GLY A 161 -11.55 -0.72 19.53
N GLY A 162 -11.85 -1.26 18.34
CA GLY A 162 -13.19 -1.67 17.95
C GLY A 162 -13.15 -2.30 16.57
N LEU A 163 -13.70 -3.50 16.44
CA LEU A 163 -13.58 -4.30 15.21
C LEU A 163 -14.69 -3.90 14.23
N PHE A 164 -14.51 -2.74 13.60
CA PHE A 164 -15.45 -2.16 12.64
C PHE A 164 -15.10 -2.50 11.19
N VAL A 165 -13.82 -2.74 10.92
CA VAL A 165 -13.30 -3.13 9.61
C VAL A 165 -12.48 -4.40 9.77
N GLN A 166 -12.77 -5.40 8.95
CA GLN A 166 -12.09 -6.69 8.97
C GLN A 166 -11.54 -6.99 7.58
N PHE A 167 -10.31 -7.50 7.52
CA PHE A 167 -9.81 -8.12 6.29
C PHE A 167 -10.48 -9.47 6.12
N LYS A 168 -10.73 -9.85 4.87
CA LYS A 168 -11.12 -11.21 4.52
C LYS A 168 -10.05 -12.21 4.99
N ASN A 169 -10.45 -13.36 5.52
CA ASN A 169 -9.51 -14.38 6.03
C ASN A 169 -8.59 -14.92 4.93
N GLU A 170 -9.01 -14.85 3.66
CA GLU A 170 -8.20 -15.18 2.50
C GLU A 170 -6.93 -14.33 2.39
N LEU A 171 -6.92 -13.09 2.90
CA LEU A 171 -5.69 -12.30 2.96
C LEU A 171 -4.68 -12.90 3.94
N PHE A 172 -5.15 -13.36 5.11
CA PHE A 172 -4.28 -14.04 6.08
C PHE A 172 -3.78 -15.38 5.54
N ASN A 173 -4.64 -16.13 4.84
CA ASN A 173 -4.30 -17.41 4.24
C ASN A 173 -3.40 -17.28 3.00
N LEU A 174 -3.27 -16.08 2.42
CA LEU A 174 -2.34 -15.83 1.33
C LEU A 174 -0.88 -16.02 1.76
N PHE A 175 -0.57 -15.77 3.04
CA PHE A 175 0.76 -15.96 3.59
C PHE A 175 1.01 -17.42 3.94
N ASP A 176 2.18 -17.92 3.53
CA ASP A 176 2.71 -19.19 4.02
C ASP A 176 3.01 -19.10 5.51
N ASP A 177 2.96 -20.23 6.22
CA ASP A 177 3.18 -20.26 7.67
C ASP A 177 4.60 -19.85 8.08
N ASP A 178 5.56 -20.00 7.17
CA ASP A 178 6.95 -19.58 7.37
C ASP A 178 7.29 -18.20 6.78
N ASP A 179 6.32 -17.49 6.22
CA ASP A 179 6.45 -16.07 5.89
C ASP A 179 6.34 -15.23 7.16
N THR A 180 7.45 -14.62 7.59
CA THR A 180 7.51 -13.83 8.83
C THR A 180 6.55 -12.64 8.83
N ARG A 181 6.11 -12.17 7.65
CA ARG A 181 5.13 -11.08 7.53
C ARG A 181 3.76 -11.49 8.04
N LYS A 182 3.40 -12.79 8.00
CA LYS A 182 2.07 -13.28 8.43
C LYS A 182 1.75 -12.86 9.86
N LEU A 183 2.61 -13.26 10.80
CA LEU A 183 2.43 -13.01 12.24
C LEU A 183 3.01 -11.67 12.70
N ALA A 184 3.75 -10.96 11.84
CA ALA A 184 4.07 -9.55 12.07
C ALA A 184 2.93 -8.62 11.64
N THR A 185 2.11 -9.03 10.67
CA THR A 185 0.97 -8.26 10.17
C THR A 185 -0.30 -8.55 10.95
N PHE A 186 -0.57 -9.82 11.29
CA PHE A 186 -1.81 -10.26 11.92
C PHE A 186 -1.56 -11.07 13.19
N ILE A 187 -2.58 -11.13 14.04
CA ILE A 187 -2.76 -12.17 15.06
C ILE A 187 -4.07 -12.93 14.75
N PRO A 188 -4.05 -14.26 14.63
CA PRO A 188 -5.27 -15.02 14.39
C PRO A 188 -6.10 -15.21 15.67
N ALA A 189 -7.42 -15.19 15.52
CA ALA A 189 -8.38 -15.54 16.55
C ALA A 189 -9.29 -16.67 16.03
N TYR A 190 -9.45 -17.74 16.80
CA TYR A 190 -10.10 -18.98 16.43
C TYR A 190 -11.36 -19.23 17.26
N LYS A 191 -12.39 -19.85 16.64
CA LYS A 191 -13.65 -20.20 17.32
C LYS A 191 -13.50 -21.34 18.33
N ASP A 192 -12.61 -22.28 18.04
CA ASP A 192 -12.48 -23.55 18.75
C ASP A 192 -11.22 -23.61 19.62
N ALA A 193 -11.29 -24.39 20.70
CA ALA A 193 -10.18 -24.57 21.63
C ALA A 193 -8.97 -25.29 21.00
N ALA A 194 -9.12 -25.99 19.88
CA ALA A 194 -7.99 -26.60 19.17
C ALA A 194 -7.27 -25.60 18.23
N ALA A 195 -7.78 -24.37 18.10
CA ALA A 195 -7.27 -23.33 17.22
C ALA A 195 -7.18 -23.76 15.74
N THR A 196 -8.24 -24.41 15.25
CA THR A 196 -8.31 -24.94 13.87
C THR A 196 -9.27 -24.17 12.97
N GLN A 197 -10.23 -23.44 13.53
CA GLN A 197 -11.25 -22.69 12.81
C GLN A 197 -11.01 -21.19 12.98
N LEU A 198 -10.27 -20.60 12.03
CA LEU A 198 -9.98 -19.16 12.03
C LEU A 198 -11.29 -18.38 11.93
N GLU A 199 -11.55 -17.54 12.93
CA GLU A 199 -12.66 -16.60 12.90
C GLU A 199 -12.26 -15.31 12.19
N VAL A 200 -11.18 -14.72 12.68
CA VAL A 200 -10.70 -13.43 12.21
C VAL A 200 -9.19 -13.33 12.40
N ALA A 201 -8.51 -12.73 11.43
CA ALA A 201 -7.12 -12.30 11.57
C ALA A 201 -7.08 -10.80 11.87
N ILE A 202 -6.72 -10.44 13.10
CA ILE A 202 -6.70 -9.05 13.58
C ILE A 202 -5.35 -8.43 13.21
N PRO A 203 -5.30 -7.29 12.49
CA PRO A 203 -4.04 -6.62 12.22
C PRO A 203 -3.34 -6.18 13.50
N ARG A 204 -2.04 -6.46 13.58
CA ARG A 204 -1.14 -6.03 14.66
C ARG A 204 0.03 -5.16 14.18
N LYS A 205 0.09 -4.89 12.88
CA LYS A 205 0.94 -3.85 12.31
C LYS A 205 0.43 -2.48 12.78
N PHE A 206 1.33 -1.54 13.04
CA PHE A 206 0.99 -0.17 13.46
C PHE A 206 0.27 -0.03 14.82
N ILE A 207 0.45 -0.97 15.75
CA ILE A 207 -0.21 -0.93 17.08
C ILE A 207 0.45 0.02 18.09
N GLY A 208 1.44 0.81 17.68
CA GLY A 208 2.10 1.81 18.53
C GLY A 208 2.71 1.21 19.79
N GLU A 209 2.57 1.90 20.90
CA GLU A 209 3.23 1.59 22.17
C GLU A 209 2.30 1.72 23.39
N ILE A 210 2.79 1.26 24.53
CA ILE A 210 2.18 1.56 25.84
C ILE A 210 2.93 2.76 26.40
N ASN A 211 2.21 3.86 26.64
CA ASN A 211 2.81 5.07 27.19
C ASN A 211 3.03 4.94 28.72
N PRO A 212 3.75 5.88 29.36
CA PRO A 212 4.05 5.80 30.80
C PRO A 212 2.82 5.76 31.71
N GLN A 213 1.64 6.19 31.22
CA GLN A 213 0.38 6.11 31.94
C GLN A 213 -0.31 4.74 31.81
N GLY A 214 0.29 3.78 31.10
CA GLY A 214 -0.25 2.44 30.89
C GLY A 214 -1.28 2.36 29.77
N ASN A 215 -1.41 3.41 28.95
CA ASN A 215 -2.37 3.44 27.85
C ASN A 215 -1.74 3.00 26.53
N ARG A 216 -2.51 2.26 25.73
CA ARG A 216 -2.19 1.97 24.33
C ARG A 216 -2.34 3.24 23.49
N VAL A 217 -1.24 3.71 22.90
CA VAL A 217 -1.22 4.87 21.98
C VAL A 217 -0.70 4.46 20.61
N LEU A 218 -1.43 4.82 19.55
CA LEU A 218 -1.16 4.39 18.17
C LEU A 218 -0.21 5.37 17.47
N THR A 219 1.05 5.35 17.87
CA THR A 219 2.09 6.32 17.47
C THR A 219 3.06 5.79 16.41
N CYS A 220 2.83 4.60 15.83
CA CYS A 220 3.62 4.13 14.69
C CYS A 220 3.50 5.11 13.52
N ASP A 221 4.61 5.42 12.86
CA ASP A 221 4.60 6.29 11.69
C ASP A 221 3.85 5.63 10.52
N ILE A 222 3.19 6.45 9.68
CA ILE A 222 2.48 5.97 8.49
C ILE A 222 3.42 6.11 7.29
N PRO A 223 3.89 5.00 6.69
CA PRO A 223 4.77 5.07 5.53
C PRO A 223 3.99 5.47 4.27
N HIS A 224 4.51 6.47 3.55
CA HIS A 224 4.07 6.79 2.19
C HIS A 224 4.93 6.04 1.18
N TYR A 225 6.25 6.04 1.41
CA TYR A 225 7.24 5.37 0.56
C TYR A 225 8.30 4.67 1.41
N ARG A 226 8.69 3.48 0.96
CA ARG A 226 9.81 2.69 1.50
C ARG A 226 10.45 1.84 0.41
N LEU A 227 11.67 1.36 0.64
CA LEU A 227 12.49 0.70 -0.39
C LEU A 227 11.81 -0.52 -1.03
N ALA A 228 11.02 -1.29 -0.27
CA ALA A 228 10.27 -2.40 -0.85
C ALA A 228 9.28 -1.97 -1.95
N ASP A 229 8.69 -0.77 -1.84
CA ASP A 229 7.77 -0.22 -2.85
C ASP A 229 8.54 0.11 -4.13
N VAL A 230 9.74 0.70 -4.00
CA VAL A 230 10.66 0.96 -5.11
C VAL A 230 11.03 -0.34 -5.82
N TYR A 231 11.41 -1.40 -5.08
CA TYR A 231 11.73 -2.70 -5.68
C TYR A 231 10.55 -3.30 -6.44
N LEU A 232 9.35 -3.30 -5.86
CA LEU A 232 8.20 -3.93 -6.51
C LEU A 232 7.65 -3.09 -7.68
N MET A 233 7.84 -1.76 -7.68
CA MET A 233 7.60 -0.95 -8.87
C MET A 233 8.66 -1.20 -9.97
N LEU A 234 9.94 -1.40 -9.61
CA LEU A 234 10.99 -1.78 -10.56
C LEU A 234 10.76 -3.19 -11.15
N ALA A 235 10.23 -4.13 -10.36
CA ALA A 235 9.81 -5.44 -10.85
C ALA A 235 8.72 -5.31 -11.93
N GLU A 236 7.77 -4.40 -11.72
CA GLU A 236 6.69 -4.18 -12.68
C GLU A 236 7.15 -3.49 -13.96
N ILE A 237 8.04 -2.52 -13.83
CA ILE A 237 8.74 -1.92 -14.97
C ILE A 237 9.50 -3.00 -15.76
N ALA A 238 10.22 -3.88 -15.07
CA ALA A 238 10.93 -4.99 -15.70
C ALA A 238 9.97 -5.93 -16.46
N ASN A 239 8.78 -6.21 -15.91
CA ASN A 239 7.76 -6.99 -16.60
C ASN A 239 7.28 -6.31 -17.90
N MET A 240 7.08 -4.98 -17.87
CA MET A 240 6.76 -4.19 -19.07
C MET A 240 7.88 -4.23 -20.12
N GLU A 241 9.14 -4.27 -19.68
CA GLU A 241 10.32 -4.38 -20.55
C GLU A 241 10.55 -5.81 -21.08
N GLY A 242 9.88 -6.83 -20.51
CA GLY A 242 10.19 -8.24 -20.76
C GLY A 242 11.50 -8.70 -20.12
N ASN A 243 12.02 -7.95 -19.15
CA ASN A 243 13.23 -8.28 -18.41
C ASN A 243 12.89 -9.20 -17.23
N ASN A 244 12.70 -10.48 -17.53
CA ASN A 244 12.39 -11.51 -16.53
C ASN A 244 13.48 -11.66 -15.44
N THR A 245 14.74 -11.36 -15.75
CA THR A 245 15.83 -11.41 -14.76
C THR A 245 15.61 -10.39 -13.65
N ASP A 246 15.22 -9.17 -14.00
CA ASP A 246 14.93 -8.13 -13.02
C ASP A 246 13.61 -8.37 -12.27
N VAL A 247 12.60 -8.95 -12.92
CA VAL A 247 11.36 -9.40 -12.24
C VAL A 247 11.72 -10.37 -11.11
N GLU A 248 12.52 -11.41 -11.41
CA GLU A 248 12.99 -12.35 -10.40
C GLU A 248 13.81 -11.66 -9.31
N LEU A 249 14.75 -10.79 -9.69
CA LEU A 249 15.63 -10.08 -8.75
C LEU A 249 14.84 -9.34 -7.69
N TYR A 250 13.89 -8.49 -8.09
CA TYR A 250 13.21 -7.60 -7.16
C TYR A 250 12.17 -8.33 -6.30
N ILE A 251 11.44 -9.31 -6.84
CA ILE A 251 10.54 -10.16 -6.02
C ILE A 251 11.38 -10.95 -5.01
N ASN A 252 12.50 -11.53 -5.43
CA ASN A 252 13.34 -12.34 -4.56
C ASN A 252 14.06 -11.51 -3.49
N LYS A 253 14.34 -10.22 -3.71
CA LYS A 253 14.79 -9.32 -2.62
C LYS A 253 13.77 -9.26 -1.47
N ILE A 254 12.48 -9.16 -1.79
CA ILE A 254 11.40 -9.12 -0.79
C ILE A 254 11.25 -10.48 -0.11
N ARG A 255 11.22 -11.57 -0.87
CA ARG A 255 11.08 -12.93 -0.33
C ARG A 255 12.27 -13.34 0.53
N ASN A 256 13.49 -12.98 0.14
CA ASN A 256 14.69 -13.25 0.94
C ASN A 256 14.59 -12.67 2.35
N ARG A 257 14.03 -11.46 2.49
CA ARG A 257 13.76 -10.86 3.79
C ARG A 257 12.58 -11.55 4.48
N ALA A 258 11.47 -11.76 3.78
CA ALA A 258 10.24 -12.31 4.35
C ALA A 258 10.39 -13.73 4.92
N TYR A 259 11.17 -14.60 4.27
CA TYR A 259 11.34 -16.00 4.65
C TYR A 259 12.70 -16.29 5.33
N GLY A 260 13.62 -15.31 5.34
CA GLY A 260 14.96 -15.47 5.90
C GLY A 260 15.68 -16.70 5.34
N ALA A 261 16.18 -17.57 6.23
CA ALA A 261 16.88 -18.81 5.83
C ALA A 261 16.03 -19.76 4.98
N LYS A 262 14.69 -19.67 5.05
CA LYS A 262 13.78 -20.54 4.28
C LYS A 262 13.51 -20.02 2.87
N ALA A 263 14.01 -18.84 2.52
CA ALA A 263 13.77 -18.22 1.20
C ALA A 263 14.25 -19.07 0.02
N VAL A 264 15.18 -20.01 0.23
CA VAL A 264 15.61 -20.98 -0.80
C VAL A 264 14.42 -21.78 -1.37
N ASN A 265 13.39 -22.05 -0.57
CA ASN A 265 12.19 -22.78 -0.99
C ASN A 265 11.11 -21.88 -1.60
N HIS A 266 11.30 -20.56 -1.55
CA HIS A 266 10.30 -19.57 -1.93
C HIS A 266 10.76 -18.64 -3.06
N GLN A 267 11.88 -18.97 -3.73
CA GLN A 267 12.37 -18.20 -4.86
C GLN A 267 11.32 -18.14 -5.98
N TYR A 268 11.02 -16.93 -6.43
CA TYR A 268 10.21 -16.69 -7.61
C TYR A 268 11.01 -16.96 -8.88
N LYS A 269 10.33 -17.56 -9.86
CA LYS A 269 10.80 -17.75 -11.22
C LYS A 269 9.81 -17.11 -12.18
N ALA A 270 10.33 -16.28 -13.08
CA ALA A 270 9.50 -15.50 -13.98
C ALA A 270 8.76 -16.40 -14.97
N GLY A 271 7.49 -16.08 -15.20
CA GLY A 271 6.64 -16.69 -16.19
C GLY A 271 6.40 -15.77 -17.39
N ASP A 272 5.21 -15.88 -17.98
CA ASP A 272 4.72 -14.89 -18.93
C ASP A 272 4.35 -13.57 -18.25
N PHE A 273 3.99 -12.58 -19.06
CA PHE A 273 3.65 -11.24 -18.57
C PHE A 273 2.55 -11.27 -17.49
N LYS A 274 1.47 -12.02 -17.70
CA LYS A 274 0.33 -12.04 -16.76
C LYS A 274 0.71 -12.76 -15.47
N ALA A 275 1.45 -13.86 -15.56
CA ALA A 275 1.97 -14.58 -14.40
C ALA A 275 2.91 -13.71 -13.56
N ASN A 276 3.82 -12.97 -14.20
CA ASN A 276 4.68 -12.00 -13.54
C ASN A 276 3.88 -10.88 -12.88
N GLU A 277 2.90 -10.31 -13.60
CA GLU A 277 2.08 -9.22 -13.10
C GLU A 277 1.30 -9.63 -11.84
N LEU A 278 0.67 -10.82 -11.86
CA LEU A 278 -0.04 -11.38 -10.72
C LEU A 278 0.90 -11.76 -9.57
N ALA A 279 2.13 -12.20 -9.86
CA ALA A 279 3.12 -12.49 -8.83
C ALA A 279 3.58 -11.21 -8.12
N ILE A 280 3.85 -10.13 -8.86
CA ILE A 280 4.16 -8.81 -8.29
C ILE A 280 2.98 -8.32 -7.46
N LEU A 281 1.76 -8.40 -8.00
CA LEU A 281 0.55 -7.99 -7.30
C LEU A 281 0.37 -8.76 -5.98
N THR A 282 0.63 -10.07 -5.99
CA THR A 282 0.57 -10.94 -4.79
C THR A 282 1.63 -10.53 -3.76
N GLU A 283 2.86 -10.29 -4.21
CA GLU A 283 3.96 -9.86 -3.33
C GLU A 283 3.65 -8.51 -2.70
N ARG A 284 3.16 -7.54 -3.48
CA ARG A 284 2.70 -6.21 -3.00
C ARG A 284 1.56 -6.35 -1.98
N THR A 285 0.69 -7.34 -2.13
CA THR A 285 -0.45 -7.57 -1.21
C THR A 285 -0.01 -8.11 0.13
N LYS A 286 0.96 -9.03 0.13
CA LYS A 286 1.60 -9.52 1.37
C LYS A 286 2.39 -8.40 2.06
N GLU A 287 3.12 -7.62 1.27
CA GLU A 287 4.07 -6.63 1.74
C GLU A 287 3.40 -5.36 2.32
N PHE A 288 2.32 -4.88 1.69
CA PHE A 288 1.73 -3.55 1.94
C PHE A 288 0.36 -3.55 2.63
N VAL A 289 0.06 -4.58 3.44
CA VAL A 289 -1.14 -4.57 4.28
C VAL A 289 -1.14 -3.31 5.16
N LEU A 290 -2.26 -2.59 5.17
CA LEU A 290 -2.46 -1.28 5.83
C LEU A 290 -1.60 -0.10 5.32
N GLU A 291 -1.02 -0.20 4.11
CA GLU A 291 -0.18 0.88 3.53
C GLU A 291 -0.79 1.53 2.28
N GLY A 292 -2.08 1.30 1.99
CA GLY A 292 -2.83 2.06 0.98
C GLY A 292 -2.51 1.76 -0.48
N LYS A 293 -1.80 0.67 -0.81
CA LYS A 293 -1.29 0.40 -2.17
C LYS A 293 -2.26 -0.38 -3.07
N ARG A 294 -2.95 -1.37 -2.50
CA ARG A 294 -3.66 -2.42 -3.26
C ARG A 294 -4.68 -1.91 -4.29
N TRP A 295 -5.45 -0.86 -3.98
CA TRP A 295 -6.42 -0.30 -4.93
C TRP A 295 -5.74 0.32 -6.15
N TYR A 296 -4.66 1.08 -5.94
CA TYR A 296 -3.89 1.68 -7.02
C TYR A 296 -3.19 0.62 -7.86
N ASP A 297 -2.68 -0.44 -7.24
CA ASP A 297 -2.09 -1.57 -7.96
C ASP A 297 -3.11 -2.24 -8.90
N LEU A 298 -4.31 -2.54 -8.39
CA LEU A 298 -5.39 -3.14 -9.20
C LEU A 298 -5.84 -2.26 -10.37
N ARG A 299 -5.80 -0.94 -10.20
CA ARG A 299 -6.14 0.01 -11.28
C ARG A 299 -5.03 0.15 -12.33
N ARG A 300 -3.78 -0.01 -11.91
CA ARG A 300 -2.59 0.30 -12.71
C ARG A 300 -2.01 -0.91 -13.43
N MET A 301 -1.98 -2.05 -12.75
CA MET A 301 -1.47 -3.31 -13.28
C MET A 301 -2.45 -3.88 -14.31
N GLN A 302 -1.95 -4.62 -15.29
CA GLN A 302 -2.73 -5.02 -16.48
C GLN A 302 -2.61 -6.50 -16.81
N THR A 303 -3.60 -7.05 -17.49
CA THR A 303 -3.60 -8.47 -17.89
C THR A 303 -2.63 -8.80 -19.02
N ALA A 304 -2.16 -7.80 -19.77
CA ALA A 304 -1.22 -7.95 -20.87
C ALA A 304 -0.43 -6.64 -21.07
N LYS A 305 0.80 -6.75 -21.61
CA LYS A 305 1.68 -5.61 -21.90
C LYS A 305 1.05 -4.58 -22.85
N SER A 306 0.26 -5.04 -23.81
CA SER A 306 -0.44 -4.20 -24.79
C SER A 306 -1.87 -4.70 -24.96
N GLY A 307 -2.84 -3.79 -24.95
CA GLY A 307 -4.26 -4.12 -25.07
C GLY A 307 -4.84 -4.87 -23.87
N GLY A 308 -4.12 -4.96 -22.75
CA GLY A 308 -4.62 -5.56 -21.51
C GLY A 308 -5.62 -4.65 -20.79
N LYS A 309 -6.48 -5.26 -19.96
CA LYS A 309 -7.38 -4.53 -19.05
C LYS A 309 -6.76 -4.39 -17.66
N ALA A 310 -7.23 -3.42 -16.88
CA ALA A 310 -6.80 -3.25 -15.49
C ALA A 310 -7.20 -4.47 -14.64
N LEU A 311 -6.34 -4.87 -13.69
CA LEU A 311 -6.55 -6.05 -12.84
C LEU A 311 -7.76 -5.94 -11.92
N VAL A 312 -8.30 -4.74 -11.67
CA VAL A 312 -9.59 -4.57 -10.98
C VAL A 312 -10.75 -5.29 -11.68
N PHE A 313 -10.63 -5.52 -13.00
CA PHE A 313 -11.59 -6.24 -13.83
C PHE A 313 -11.19 -7.70 -14.12
N ASP A 314 -10.11 -8.19 -13.50
CA ASP A 314 -9.63 -9.57 -13.67
C ASP A 314 -9.95 -10.40 -12.41
N ALA A 315 -10.56 -11.56 -12.63
CA ALA A 315 -10.90 -12.55 -11.62
C ALA A 315 -9.67 -13.12 -10.90
N ASP A 316 -8.55 -13.31 -11.62
CA ASP A 316 -7.32 -13.89 -11.10
C ASP A 316 -6.64 -12.97 -10.09
N ALA A 317 -6.87 -11.66 -10.20
CA ALA A 317 -6.42 -10.68 -9.25
C ALA A 317 -7.22 -10.71 -7.93
N SER A 318 -8.37 -11.40 -7.88
CA SER A 318 -9.17 -11.47 -6.67
C SER A 318 -8.54 -12.36 -5.60
N ILE A 319 -8.52 -11.87 -4.36
CA ILE A 319 -8.16 -12.68 -3.19
C ILE A 319 -9.33 -13.50 -2.67
N ASP A 320 -10.54 -13.28 -3.19
CA ASP A 320 -11.73 -14.03 -2.81
C ASP A 320 -11.66 -15.48 -3.29
N ALA A 321 -12.13 -16.42 -2.47
CA ALA A 321 -12.19 -17.84 -2.83
C ALA A 321 -13.03 -18.11 -4.08
N THR A 322 -14.06 -17.29 -4.33
CA THR A 322 -14.92 -17.38 -5.52
C THR A 322 -14.25 -16.91 -6.81
N LYS A 323 -13.08 -16.26 -6.73
CA LYS A 323 -12.36 -15.69 -7.87
C LYS A 323 -13.24 -14.79 -8.75
N THR A 324 -14.06 -13.97 -8.11
CA THR A 324 -14.85 -12.94 -8.81
C THR A 324 -14.03 -11.66 -8.94
N ALA A 325 -14.03 -11.06 -10.13
CA ALA A 325 -13.42 -9.74 -10.35
C ALA A 325 -14.05 -8.69 -9.42
N LEU A 326 -13.26 -7.68 -9.00
CA LEU A 326 -13.73 -6.69 -8.03
C LEU A 326 -14.78 -5.75 -8.62
N LEU A 327 -14.66 -5.43 -9.91
CA LEU A 327 -15.64 -4.68 -10.68
C LEU A 327 -15.94 -5.42 -11.98
N ASN A 328 -17.19 -5.34 -12.43
CA ASN A 328 -17.56 -5.73 -13.78
C ASN A 328 -17.20 -4.61 -14.77
N GLU A 329 -16.35 -4.90 -15.75
CA GLU A 329 -15.91 -3.89 -16.73
C GLU A 329 -17.05 -3.29 -17.55
N ALA A 330 -18.05 -4.10 -17.94
CA ALA A 330 -19.15 -3.64 -18.78
C ALA A 330 -20.16 -2.75 -18.02
N THR A 331 -20.38 -3.01 -16.74
CA THR A 331 -21.44 -2.35 -15.96
C THR A 331 -20.93 -1.44 -14.85
N GLU A 332 -19.65 -1.52 -14.49
CA GLU A 332 -19.08 -0.86 -13.30
C GLU A 332 -17.74 -0.16 -13.56
N ALA A 333 -17.26 -0.07 -14.80
CA ALA A 333 -15.99 0.62 -15.10
C ALA A 333 -15.93 2.07 -14.58
N TYR A 334 -17.07 2.77 -14.53
CA TYR A 334 -17.14 4.12 -13.98
C TYR A 334 -16.78 4.19 -12.48
N LYS A 335 -16.94 3.09 -11.72
CA LYS A 335 -16.63 2.99 -10.29
C LYS A 335 -15.12 2.94 -10.00
N VAL A 336 -14.28 2.88 -11.03
CA VAL A 336 -12.83 3.05 -10.90
C VAL A 336 -12.48 4.46 -10.41
N LEU A 337 -13.31 5.46 -10.73
CA LEU A 337 -13.25 6.81 -10.19
C LEU A 337 -14.33 7.00 -9.13
N TRP A 338 -14.10 7.91 -8.20
CA TRP A 338 -15.06 8.16 -7.11
C TRP A 338 -16.12 9.18 -7.53
N PRO A 339 -17.35 9.07 -6.99
CA PRO A 339 -18.36 10.10 -7.18
C PRO A 339 -18.00 11.34 -6.38
N ILE A 340 -18.59 12.47 -6.77
CA ILE A 340 -18.60 13.71 -6.01
C ILE A 340 -19.85 13.74 -5.13
N GLU A 341 -19.68 14.22 -3.90
CA GLU A 341 -20.78 14.45 -2.96
C GLU A 341 -21.84 15.38 -3.56
N THR A 342 -23.10 15.01 -3.41
CA THR A 342 -24.24 15.75 -3.96
C THR A 342 -24.33 17.20 -3.49
N ASN A 343 -23.93 17.50 -2.24
CA ASN A 343 -23.98 18.85 -1.70
C ASN A 343 -22.97 19.81 -2.36
N LEU A 344 -21.91 19.30 -2.98
CA LEU A 344 -20.97 20.17 -3.72
C LEU A 344 -21.59 20.69 -5.01
N HIS A 345 -22.48 19.92 -5.65
CA HIS A 345 -23.19 20.36 -6.86
C HIS A 345 -24.18 21.50 -6.57
N THR A 346 -24.84 21.47 -5.41
CA THR A 346 -25.77 22.53 -5.00
C THR A 346 -25.05 23.83 -4.65
N GLN A 347 -23.80 23.74 -4.19
CA GLN A 347 -22.97 24.89 -3.83
C GLN A 347 -22.19 25.48 -5.03
N ASP A 348 -21.77 24.64 -5.98
CA ASP A 348 -21.11 25.08 -7.22
C ASP A 348 -21.60 24.28 -8.44
N SER A 349 -22.49 24.91 -9.21
CA SER A 349 -23.07 24.36 -10.45
C SER A 349 -22.05 24.08 -11.56
N LYS A 350 -20.79 24.52 -11.42
CA LYS A 350 -19.71 24.19 -12.38
C LYS A 350 -19.00 22.89 -12.06
N ILE A 351 -19.18 22.33 -10.86
CA ILE A 351 -18.66 21.01 -10.52
C ILE A 351 -19.62 19.99 -11.12
N LEU A 352 -19.18 19.29 -12.16
CA LEU A 352 -19.94 18.18 -12.74
C LEU A 352 -19.56 16.86 -12.07
N GLN A 353 -20.54 15.95 -12.00
CA GLN A 353 -20.34 14.62 -11.46
C GLN A 353 -19.25 13.87 -12.27
N THR A 354 -18.53 12.96 -11.60
CA THR A 354 -17.59 12.05 -12.26
C THR A 354 -18.34 11.21 -13.31
N PRO A 355 -17.82 11.11 -14.56
CA PRO A 355 -18.51 10.40 -15.64
C PRO A 355 -18.95 8.98 -15.28
N GLY A 356 -20.15 8.61 -15.71
CA GLY A 356 -20.78 7.30 -15.47
C GLY A 356 -21.59 7.21 -14.17
N TYR A 357 -21.37 8.09 -13.20
CA TYR A 357 -22.29 8.22 -12.06
C TYR A 357 -23.54 9.00 -12.46
N PRO A 358 -24.71 8.70 -11.87
CA PRO A 358 -25.91 9.50 -12.06
C PRO A 358 -25.66 10.97 -11.64
N THR A 359 -26.01 11.92 -12.50
CA THR A 359 -25.82 13.38 -12.30
C THR A 359 -26.82 14.00 -11.31
N GLN A 360 -27.38 13.19 -10.42
CA GLN A 360 -28.74 13.31 -9.86
C GLN A 360 -29.85 13.11 -10.90
N ILE A 361 -30.79 12.24 -10.52
CA ILE A 361 -32.01 11.86 -11.21
C ILE A 361 -33.15 12.53 -10.42
N LYS A 362 -33.99 13.29 -11.15
CA LYS A 362 -35.30 13.87 -10.81
C LYS A 362 -35.35 15.00 -9.80
#